data_AF-A0AAF0VRZ9-F1
#
_entry.id   AF-A0AAF0VRZ9-F1
#
_cell.length_a   1.000
_cell.length_b   1.000
_cell.length_c   1.000
_cell.angle_alpha   90.00
_cell.angle_beta   90.00
_cell.angle_gamma   90.00
#
_symmetry.space_group_name_H-M   'P 1'
#
loop_
_entity.id
_entity.type
_entity.pdbx_description
1 polymer ?
#
loop_
_entity_poly.entity_id
_entity_poly.type
_entity_poly.pdbx_seq_one_letter_code
_entity_poly.pdbx_strand_id
1 'polypeptide(L)'
;MARIQASDAFAAIPTTDLGQGDRINLGVAGIMSRLPDVAAAVGGLTNAVRESGALSPRLMELVRLRIAFHNQCRSCMSIRYQSAIDDGLGEDAVCSLERPAEAPGLTDAERGALRFADLFATNHLAIDDAVYDDLRNHFSEDQLVALGMHCALCVGLGRLAATWHVVEDLPDVFRGESDTPLAPWSADSVVASG
;
A
#
# COMPACT_ATOMS: atom_id res chain seq x y z
N MET A 1 -11.82 -9.33 -15.35
CA MET A 1 -11.93 -10.54 -14.51
C MET A 1 -10.54 -10.89 -13.99
N ALA A 2 -10.44 -11.30 -12.71
CA ALA A 2 -9.19 -11.74 -12.09
C ALA A 2 -8.58 -12.95 -12.83
N ARG A 3 -7.24 -13.00 -12.89
CA ARG A 3 -6.49 -14.04 -13.58
C ARG A 3 -6.38 -15.35 -12.79
N ILE A 4 -6.55 -15.28 -11.47
CA ILE A 4 -6.55 -16.45 -10.58
C ILE A 4 -7.90 -16.48 -9.87
N GLN A 5 -8.54 -17.65 -9.86
CA GLN A 5 -9.77 -17.85 -9.10
C GLN A 5 -9.47 -17.83 -7.60
N ALA A 6 -10.27 -17.12 -6.81
CA ALA A 6 -10.17 -17.17 -5.35
C ALA A 6 -10.39 -18.60 -4.80
N SER A 7 -9.88 -18.84 -3.58
CA SER A 7 -10.19 -20.03 -2.78
C SER A 7 -11.60 -19.94 -2.21
N ASP A 8 -12.21 -21.10 -1.93
CA ASP A 8 -13.51 -21.18 -1.26
C ASP A 8 -13.42 -20.86 0.25
N ALA A 9 -12.20 -20.67 0.79
CA ALA A 9 -11.95 -20.36 2.19
C ALA A 9 -12.74 -19.14 2.72
N PHE A 10 -13.05 -18.18 1.85
CA PHE A 10 -13.85 -17.00 2.20
C PHE A 10 -15.23 -16.98 1.53
N ALA A 11 -15.64 -18.05 0.84
CA ALA A 11 -16.93 -18.09 0.13
C ALA A 11 -18.13 -17.95 1.07
N ALA A 12 -17.96 -18.27 2.36
CA ALA A 12 -18.98 -18.14 3.39
C ALA A 12 -19.05 -16.75 4.03
N ILE A 13 -18.10 -15.83 3.76
CA ILE A 13 -18.13 -14.47 4.31
C ILE A 13 -19.21 -13.67 3.56
N PRO A 14 -20.25 -13.16 4.25
CA PRO A 14 -21.24 -12.31 3.60
C PRO A 14 -20.61 -11.00 3.16
N THR A 15 -20.47 -10.79 1.85
CA THR A 15 -19.87 -9.56 1.30
C THR A 15 -20.84 -8.38 1.26
N THR A 16 -22.14 -8.62 1.46
CA THR A 16 -23.20 -7.60 1.45
C THR A 16 -23.08 -6.61 2.60
N ASP A 17 -22.54 -7.05 3.73
CA ASP A 17 -22.47 -6.26 4.96
C ASP A 17 -21.09 -5.58 5.15
N LEU A 18 -20.18 -5.83 4.21
CA LEU A 18 -18.83 -5.26 4.21
C LEU A 18 -18.79 -3.94 3.45
N GLY A 19 -17.99 -3.00 3.98
CA GLY A 19 -17.60 -1.80 3.25
C GLY A 19 -16.86 -2.15 1.96
N GLN A 20 -16.93 -1.26 0.96
CA GLN A 20 -16.30 -1.53 -0.34
C GLN A 20 -14.79 -1.78 -0.21
N GLY A 21 -14.08 -1.04 0.64
CA GLY A 21 -12.65 -1.26 0.87
C GLY A 21 -12.33 -2.66 1.41
N ASP A 22 -13.18 -3.20 2.29
CA ASP A 22 -12.98 -4.53 2.87
C ASP A 22 -13.26 -5.64 1.84
N ARG A 23 -14.25 -5.44 0.96
CA ARG A 23 -14.46 -6.34 -0.19
C ARG A 23 -13.26 -6.37 -1.12
N ILE A 24 -12.65 -5.22 -1.41
CA ILE A 24 -11.44 -5.14 -2.25
C ILE A 24 -10.29 -5.93 -1.61
N ASN A 25 -10.07 -5.78 -0.30
CA ASN A 25 -9.06 -6.54 0.44
C ASN A 25 -9.35 -8.06 0.37
N LEU A 26 -10.61 -8.45 0.52
CA LEU A 26 -11.02 -9.86 0.42
C LEU A 26 -10.75 -10.47 -0.96
N GLY A 27 -10.83 -9.70 -2.04
CA GLY A 27 -10.51 -10.21 -3.39
C GLY A 27 -9.07 -10.73 -3.50
N VAL A 28 -8.10 -9.94 -3.02
CA VAL A 28 -6.68 -10.34 -3.01
C VAL A 28 -6.43 -11.45 -1.99
N ALA A 29 -6.99 -11.33 -0.78
CA ALA A 29 -6.85 -12.34 0.26
C ALA A 29 -7.42 -13.70 -0.19
N GLY A 30 -8.55 -13.73 -0.89
CA GLY A 30 -9.17 -14.94 -1.41
C GLY A 30 -8.29 -15.69 -2.41
N ILE A 31 -7.53 -14.98 -3.24
CA ILE A 31 -6.53 -15.60 -4.12
C ILE A 31 -5.37 -16.17 -3.30
N MET A 32 -4.84 -15.41 -2.33
CA MET A 32 -3.74 -15.88 -1.47
C MET A 32 -4.11 -17.13 -0.67
N SER A 33 -5.36 -17.23 -0.21
CA SER A 33 -5.87 -18.37 0.56
C SER A 33 -6.00 -19.68 -0.24
N ARG A 34 -5.59 -19.71 -1.52
CA ARG A 34 -5.29 -20.98 -2.20
C ARG A 34 -4.06 -21.68 -1.60
N LEU A 35 -3.17 -20.92 -0.95
CA LEU A 35 -2.04 -21.41 -0.15
C LEU A 35 -2.19 -20.86 1.29
N PRO A 36 -3.05 -21.47 2.13
CA PRO A 36 -3.45 -20.88 3.41
C PRO A 36 -2.28 -20.67 4.38
N ASP A 37 -1.34 -21.61 4.46
CA ASP A 37 -0.17 -21.49 5.35
C ASP A 37 0.75 -20.33 4.93
N VAL A 38 0.89 -20.12 3.61
CA VAL A 38 1.66 -19.01 3.05
C VAL A 38 0.93 -17.69 3.31
N ALA A 39 -0.39 -17.65 3.11
CA ALA A 39 -1.20 -16.49 3.38
C ALA A 39 -1.12 -16.07 4.87
N ALA A 40 -1.20 -17.05 5.78
CA ALA A 40 -1.05 -16.82 7.21
C ALA A 40 0.35 -16.29 7.57
N ALA A 41 1.41 -16.84 6.98
CA ALA A 41 2.78 -16.36 7.22
C ALA A 41 2.99 -14.91 6.73
N VAL A 42 2.47 -14.57 5.55
CA VAL A 42 2.54 -13.20 5.01
C VAL A 42 1.72 -12.23 5.87
N GLY A 43 0.52 -12.64 6.30
CA GLY A 43 -0.31 -11.86 7.22
C GLY A 43 0.39 -11.62 8.56
N GLY A 44 0.99 -12.66 9.13
CA GLY A 44 1.77 -12.57 10.37
C GLY A 44 2.95 -11.61 10.25
N LEU A 45 3.71 -11.65 9.15
CA LEU A 45 4.80 -10.72 8.91
C LEU A 45 4.31 -9.27 8.77
N THR A 46 3.24 -9.06 8.00
CA THR A 46 2.62 -7.73 7.82
C THR A 46 2.14 -7.15 9.15
N ASN A 47 1.46 -7.98 9.96
CA ASN A 47 0.99 -7.58 11.29
C ASN A 47 2.15 -7.29 12.23
N ALA A 48 3.20 -8.11 12.24
CA ALA A 48 4.36 -7.87 13.09
C ALA A 48 5.04 -6.53 12.81
N VAL A 49 5.15 -6.13 11.53
CA VAL A 49 5.69 -4.81 11.16
C VAL A 49 4.76 -3.69 11.64
N ARG A 50 3.45 -3.81 11.40
CA ARG A 50 2.44 -2.81 11.80
C ARG A 50 2.34 -2.64 13.32
N GLU A 51 2.25 -3.75 14.05
CA GLU A 51 2.05 -3.78 15.50
C GLU A 51 3.32 -3.48 16.29
N SER A 52 4.49 -3.46 15.64
CA SER A 52 5.72 -2.96 16.27
C SER A 52 5.59 -1.49 16.73
N GLY A 53 4.70 -0.71 16.11
CA GLY A 53 4.52 0.71 16.39
C GLY A 53 5.72 1.57 15.98
N ALA A 54 6.69 1.02 15.27
CA ALA A 54 7.89 1.76 14.85
C ALA A 54 7.56 2.90 13.88
N LEU A 55 6.56 2.69 13.01
CA LEU A 55 6.07 3.70 12.07
C LEU A 55 4.62 4.05 12.39
N SER A 56 4.25 5.31 12.19
CA SER A 56 2.85 5.71 12.35
C SER A 56 1.98 5.13 11.23
N PRO A 57 0.69 4.83 11.50
CA PRO A 57 -0.25 4.37 10.46
C PRO A 57 -0.30 5.29 9.24
N ARG A 58 -0.27 6.62 9.45
CA ARG A 58 -0.23 7.60 8.37
C ARG A 58 1.00 7.44 7.48
N LEU A 59 2.20 7.33 8.06
CA LEU A 59 3.43 7.18 7.30
C LEU A 59 3.44 5.87 6.50
N MET A 60 3.02 4.77 7.11
CA MET A 60 2.90 3.48 6.42
C MET A 60 1.96 3.59 5.21
N GLU A 61 0.84 4.31 5.36
CA GLU A 61 -0.14 4.47 4.30
C GLU A 61 0.35 5.36 3.15
N LEU A 62 1.03 6.47 3.46
CA LEU A 62 1.67 7.32 2.44
C LEU A 62 2.67 6.52 1.60
N VAL A 63 3.54 5.74 2.26
CA VAL A 63 4.52 4.88 1.59
C VAL A 63 3.83 3.80 0.75
N ARG A 64 2.79 3.14 1.29
CA ARG A 64 2.03 2.11 0.58
C ARG A 64 1.38 2.66 -0.68
N LEU A 65 0.73 3.82 -0.60
CA LEU A 65 0.06 4.47 -1.73
C LEU A 65 1.07 4.91 -2.81
N ARG A 66 2.23 5.43 -2.40
CA ARG A 66 3.28 5.81 -3.34
C ARG A 66 3.87 4.60 -4.07
N ILE A 67 4.11 3.50 -3.37
CA ILE A 67 4.55 2.24 -4.00
C ILE A 67 3.43 1.63 -4.86
N ALA A 68 2.17 1.72 -4.44
CA ALA A 68 1.03 1.24 -5.21
C ALA A 68 0.93 1.94 -6.58
N PHE A 69 1.24 3.23 -6.64
CA PHE A 69 1.40 3.98 -7.89
C PHE A 69 2.50 3.37 -8.78
N HIS A 70 3.72 3.17 -8.28
CA HIS A 70 4.79 2.56 -9.09
C HIS A 70 4.46 1.14 -9.55
N ASN A 71 3.75 0.38 -8.73
CA ASN A 71 3.33 -0.97 -9.06
C ASN A 71 2.12 -1.02 -10.01
N GLN A 72 1.42 0.10 -10.18
CA GLN A 72 0.09 0.16 -10.81
C GLN A 72 -0.88 -0.87 -10.20
N CYS A 73 -0.77 -1.11 -8.89
CA CYS A 73 -1.67 -2.00 -8.15
C CYS A 73 -2.99 -1.27 -7.88
N ARG A 74 -3.99 -1.48 -8.74
CA ARG A 74 -5.25 -0.73 -8.71
C ARG A 74 -6.07 -0.90 -7.45
N SER A 75 -6.16 -2.12 -6.94
CA SER A 75 -6.79 -2.41 -5.64
C SER A 75 -6.06 -1.72 -4.49
N CYS A 76 -4.74 -1.71 -4.51
CA CYS A 76 -3.94 -0.99 -3.54
C CYS A 76 -4.19 0.53 -3.64
N MET A 77 -4.25 1.09 -4.85
CA MET A 77 -4.44 2.54 -5.05
C MET A 77 -5.82 3.04 -4.63
N SER A 78 -6.87 2.21 -4.77
CA SER A 78 -8.25 2.63 -4.51
C SER A 78 -8.60 2.72 -3.03
N ILE A 79 -7.86 2.05 -2.14
CA ILE A 79 -8.21 1.97 -0.72
C ILE A 79 -7.47 3.01 0.13
N ARG A 80 -8.08 3.41 1.24
CA ARG A 80 -7.47 4.06 2.40
C ARG A 80 -7.76 3.24 3.65
N TYR A 81 -6.76 2.99 4.49
CA TYR A 81 -7.00 2.31 5.76
C TYR A 81 -7.50 3.29 6.83
N GLN A 82 -8.55 2.89 7.56
CA GLN A 82 -9.15 3.69 8.64
C GLN A 82 -8.12 4.12 9.69
N SER A 83 -7.19 3.24 10.06
CA SER A 83 -6.12 3.56 11.02
C SER A 83 -5.24 4.74 10.58
N ALA A 84 -5.04 4.93 9.28
CA ALA A 84 -4.26 6.06 8.76
C ALA A 84 -5.10 7.34 8.76
N ILE A 85 -6.40 7.25 8.46
CA ILE A 85 -7.35 8.37 8.55
C ILE A 85 -7.44 8.87 10.00
N ASP A 86 -7.54 7.93 10.95
CA ASP A 86 -7.54 8.24 12.39
C ASP A 86 -6.22 8.88 12.84
N ASP A 87 -5.11 8.55 12.17
CA ASP A 87 -3.78 9.18 12.34
C ASP A 87 -3.60 10.44 11.46
N GLY A 88 -4.71 11.06 11.04
CA GLY A 88 -4.74 12.36 10.38
C GLY A 88 -4.46 12.34 8.87
N LEU A 89 -4.48 11.17 8.21
CA LEU A 89 -4.43 11.10 6.75
C LEU A 89 -5.71 11.70 6.15
N GLY A 90 -5.55 12.75 5.35
CA GLY A 90 -6.60 13.31 4.49
C GLY A 90 -6.22 13.19 3.02
N GLU A 91 -7.19 13.36 2.12
CA GLU A 91 -6.94 13.26 0.67
C GLU A 91 -5.97 14.35 0.17
N ASP A 92 -5.87 15.52 0.82
CA ASP A 92 -4.83 16.53 0.49
C ASP A 92 -3.40 15.98 0.61
N ALA A 93 -3.16 15.11 1.61
CA ALA A 93 -1.87 14.44 1.78
C ALA A 93 -1.66 13.35 0.72
N VAL A 94 -2.72 12.72 0.24
CA VAL A 94 -2.65 11.75 -0.86
C VAL A 94 -2.39 12.45 -2.19
N CYS A 95 -3.05 13.58 -2.45
CA CYS A 95 -2.78 14.45 -3.59
C CYS A 95 -1.33 14.93 -3.63
N SER A 96 -0.77 15.23 -2.46
CA SER A 96 0.64 15.58 -2.31
C SER A 96 1.61 14.48 -2.78
N LEU A 97 1.17 13.23 -2.87
CA LEU A 97 2.00 12.12 -3.36
C LEU A 97 2.30 12.19 -4.85
N GLU A 98 1.66 13.07 -5.63
CA GLU A 98 2.04 13.31 -7.03
C GLU A 98 3.48 13.81 -7.11
N ARG A 99 3.82 14.78 -6.23
CA ARG A 99 5.14 15.42 -6.14
C ARG A 99 5.55 15.58 -4.67
N PRO A 100 5.95 14.49 -3.99
CA PRO A 100 6.21 14.51 -2.54
C PRO A 100 7.25 15.55 -2.11
N ALA A 101 8.28 15.75 -2.93
CA ALA A 101 9.37 16.68 -2.62
C ALA A 101 8.94 18.15 -2.54
N GLU A 102 7.84 18.52 -3.21
CA GLU A 102 7.32 19.89 -3.31
C GLU A 102 6.12 20.13 -2.38
N ALA A 103 5.61 19.09 -1.73
CA ALA A 103 4.35 19.14 -1.01
C ALA A 103 4.48 19.80 0.37
N PRO A 104 3.76 20.91 0.64
CA PRO A 104 3.82 21.61 1.93
C PRO A 104 3.15 20.84 3.07
N GLY A 105 2.25 19.91 2.76
CA GLY A 105 1.52 19.09 3.74
C GLY A 105 2.29 17.86 4.24
N LEU A 106 3.53 17.66 3.79
CA LEU A 106 4.40 16.58 4.23
C LEU A 106 5.52 17.12 5.12
N THR A 107 5.84 16.37 6.16
CA THR A 107 7.01 16.56 7.02
C THR A 107 8.30 16.13 6.30
N ASP A 108 9.45 16.55 6.82
CA ASP A 108 10.75 16.12 6.28
C ASP A 108 10.95 14.61 6.41
N ALA A 109 10.48 14.01 7.51
CA ALA A 109 10.49 12.56 7.71
C ALA A 109 9.66 11.82 6.64
N GLU A 110 8.43 12.28 6.36
CA GLU A 110 7.58 11.71 5.30
C GLU A 110 8.21 11.87 3.92
N ARG A 111 8.80 13.04 3.62
CA ARG A 111 9.52 13.28 2.36
C ARG A 111 10.71 12.33 2.19
N GLY A 112 11.52 12.15 3.24
CA GLY A 112 12.65 11.21 3.24
C GLY A 112 12.19 9.78 2.99
N ALA A 113 11.16 9.31 3.70
CA ALA A 113 10.60 7.97 3.53
C ALA A 113 10.00 7.76 2.13
N LEU A 114 9.33 8.76 1.56
CA LEU A 114 8.77 8.69 0.21
C LEU A 114 9.87 8.69 -0.87
N ARG A 115 10.97 9.44 -0.67
CA ARG A 115 12.15 9.35 -1.54
C ARG A 115 12.76 7.96 -1.51
N PHE A 116 12.91 7.38 -0.32
CA PHE A 116 13.39 6.01 -0.17
C PHE A 116 12.45 5.01 -0.86
N ALA A 117 11.14 5.13 -0.67
CA ALA A 117 10.14 4.27 -1.29
C ALA A 117 10.16 4.36 -2.83
N ASP A 118 10.32 5.56 -3.39
CA ASP A 118 10.47 5.79 -4.83
C ASP A 118 11.70 5.08 -5.39
N LEU A 119 12.87 5.27 -4.75
CA LEU A 119 14.10 4.59 -5.14
C LEU A 119 13.96 3.08 -4.99
N PHE A 120 13.39 2.60 -3.89
CA PHE A 120 13.23 1.19 -3.62
C PHE A 120 12.34 0.51 -4.68
N ALA A 121 11.27 1.18 -5.11
CA ALA A 121 10.39 0.68 -6.16
C ALA A 121 11.02 0.75 -7.57
N THR A 122 11.82 1.77 -7.87
CA THR A 122 12.26 2.06 -9.26
C THR A 122 13.73 1.75 -9.55
N ASN A 123 14.63 2.03 -8.61
CA ASN A 123 16.07 1.85 -8.74
C ASN A 123 16.75 1.69 -7.37
N HIS A 124 16.50 0.55 -6.72
CA HIS A 124 17.03 0.26 -5.37
C HIS A 124 18.55 0.28 -5.28
N LEU A 125 19.28 0.11 -6.40
CA LEU A 125 20.74 0.21 -6.46
C LEU A 125 21.26 1.64 -6.31
N ALA A 126 20.41 2.65 -6.44
CA ALA A 126 20.74 4.06 -6.17
C ALA A 126 20.52 4.46 -4.70
N ILE A 127 20.14 3.52 -3.83
CA ILE A 127 20.07 3.75 -2.39
C ILE A 127 21.47 3.53 -1.82
N ASP A 128 22.17 4.63 -1.57
CA ASP A 128 23.52 4.65 -1.02
C ASP A 128 23.55 5.14 0.44
N ASP A 129 24.75 5.29 0.99
CA ASP A 129 24.96 5.78 2.37
C ASP A 129 24.34 7.17 2.58
N ALA A 130 24.37 8.05 1.57
CA ALA A 130 23.78 9.38 1.67
C ALA A 130 22.25 9.34 1.80
N VAL A 131 21.58 8.35 1.19
CA VAL A 131 20.14 8.14 1.41
C VAL A 131 19.86 7.70 2.84
N TYR A 132 20.65 6.78 3.38
CA TYR A 132 20.48 6.33 4.77
C TYR A 132 20.85 7.40 5.80
N ASP A 133 21.90 8.18 5.56
CA ASP A 133 22.31 9.28 6.44
C ASP A 133 21.23 10.36 6.52
N ASP A 134 20.57 10.67 5.40
CA ASP A 134 19.43 11.58 5.40
C ASP A 134 18.25 11.05 6.21
N LEU A 135 17.91 9.76 6.04
CA LEU A 135 16.83 9.13 6.81
C LEU A 135 17.13 9.10 8.33
N ARG A 136 18.39 8.92 8.73
CA ARG A 136 18.82 8.91 10.14
C ARG A 136 18.59 10.24 10.87
N ASN A 137 18.40 11.34 10.13
CA ASN A 137 17.98 12.61 10.74
C ASN A 137 16.56 12.55 11.33
N HIS A 138 15.76 11.55 10.93
CA HIS A 138 14.34 11.45 11.25
C HIS A 138 13.93 10.11 11.87
N PHE A 139 14.67 9.04 11.61
CA PHE A 139 14.32 7.67 11.98
C PHE A 139 15.43 7.00 12.81
N SER A 140 15.03 6.24 13.83
CA SER A 140 15.93 5.31 14.53
C SER A 140 16.24 4.08 13.67
N GLU A 141 17.27 3.32 14.04
CA GLU A 141 17.65 2.08 13.33
C GLU A 141 16.49 1.07 13.25
N ASP A 142 15.70 0.92 14.33
CA ASP A 142 14.51 0.06 14.33
C ASP A 142 13.44 0.55 13.34
N GLN A 143 13.26 1.87 13.23
CA GLN A 143 12.33 2.48 12.29
C GLN A 143 12.81 2.33 10.84
N LEU A 144 14.13 2.40 10.59
CA LEU A 144 14.70 2.14 9.27
C LEU A 144 14.45 0.70 8.81
N VAL A 145 14.59 -0.27 9.72
CA VAL A 145 14.25 -1.68 9.44
C VAL A 145 12.75 -1.81 9.13
N ALA A 146 11.89 -1.21 9.94
CA ALA A 146 10.44 -1.24 9.71
C ALA A 146 10.06 -0.60 8.36
N LEU A 147 10.68 0.52 8.00
CA LEU A 147 10.44 1.21 6.72
C LEU A 147 10.86 0.34 5.53
N GLY A 148 12.06 -0.26 5.60
CA GLY A 148 12.55 -1.18 4.57
C GLY A 148 11.65 -2.40 4.41
N MET A 149 11.23 -3.02 5.52
CA MET A 149 10.34 -4.18 5.51
C MET A 149 8.96 -3.84 4.95
N HIS A 150 8.39 -2.69 5.34
CA HIS A 150 7.12 -2.21 4.79
C HIS A 150 7.22 -1.94 3.29
N CYS A 151 8.30 -1.32 2.81
CA CYS A 151 8.56 -1.12 1.39
C CYS A 151 8.69 -2.45 0.63
N ALA A 152 9.42 -3.42 1.18
CA ALA A 152 9.59 -4.74 0.59
C ALA A 152 8.26 -5.49 0.42
N LEU A 153 7.42 -5.49 1.47
CA LEU A 153 6.08 -6.06 1.42
C LEU A 153 5.21 -5.37 0.36
N CYS A 154 5.21 -4.03 0.34
CA CYS A 154 4.43 -3.24 -0.61
C CYS A 154 4.87 -3.46 -2.07
N VAL A 155 6.18 -3.50 -2.34
CA VAL A 155 6.70 -3.74 -3.69
C VAL A 155 6.39 -5.16 -4.13
N GLY A 156 6.76 -6.16 -3.33
CA GLY A 156 6.60 -7.56 -3.69
C GLY A 156 5.15 -7.97 -3.88
N LEU A 157 4.33 -7.75 -2.85
CA LEU A 157 2.92 -8.15 -2.87
C LEU A 157 2.08 -7.25 -3.79
N GLY A 158 2.38 -5.95 -3.85
CA GLY A 158 1.67 -5.03 -4.74
C GLY A 158 1.88 -5.35 -6.22
N ARG A 159 3.12 -5.67 -6.65
CA ARG A 159 3.38 -6.13 -8.03
C ARG A 159 2.65 -7.42 -8.32
N LEU A 160 2.73 -8.39 -7.40
CA LEU A 160 2.04 -9.66 -7.55
C LEU A 160 0.52 -9.48 -7.70
N ALA A 161 -0.09 -8.69 -6.81
CA ALA A 161 -1.52 -8.39 -6.85
C ALA A 161 -1.94 -7.68 -8.15
N ALA A 162 -1.12 -6.75 -8.66
CA ALA A 162 -1.35 -6.13 -9.97
C ALA A 162 -1.40 -7.16 -11.11
N THR A 163 -0.56 -8.20 -11.05
CA THR A 163 -0.61 -9.31 -12.04
C THR A 163 -1.85 -10.19 -11.93
N TRP A 164 -2.56 -10.19 -10.80
CA TRP A 164 -3.80 -10.96 -10.66
C TRP A 164 -5.03 -10.25 -11.20
N HIS A 165 -4.95 -8.93 -11.45
CA HIS A 165 -6.02 -8.15 -12.06
C HIS A 165 -7.36 -8.27 -11.29
N VAL A 166 -7.29 -8.14 -9.97
CA VAL A 166 -8.46 -8.12 -9.08
C VAL A 166 -9.08 -6.74 -9.16
N VAL A 167 -10.17 -6.60 -9.93
CA VAL A 167 -10.76 -5.29 -10.29
C VAL A 167 -12.26 -5.19 -10.05
N GLU A 168 -12.92 -6.30 -9.75
CA GLU A 168 -14.37 -6.45 -9.70
C GLU A 168 -15.03 -5.47 -8.71
N ASP A 169 -14.48 -5.34 -7.51
CA ASP A 169 -15.01 -4.49 -6.44
C ASP A 169 -14.44 -3.06 -6.43
N LEU A 170 -13.54 -2.72 -7.37
CA LEU A 170 -12.93 -1.39 -7.42
C LEU A 170 -13.91 -0.31 -7.88
N PRO A 171 -13.71 0.96 -7.52
CA PRO A 171 -14.39 2.09 -8.17
C PRO A 171 -14.14 2.10 -9.68
N ASP A 172 -15.10 2.60 -10.48
CA ASP A 172 -15.09 2.47 -11.94
C ASP A 172 -13.81 2.98 -12.62
N VAL A 173 -13.26 4.08 -12.11
CA VAL A 173 -11.99 4.68 -12.56
C VAL A 173 -10.80 3.72 -12.49
N PHE A 174 -10.82 2.76 -11.56
CA PHE A 174 -9.78 1.75 -11.38
C PHE A 174 -10.10 0.44 -12.10
N ARG A 175 -11.27 0.29 -12.74
CA ARG A 175 -11.64 -0.94 -13.48
C ARG A 175 -11.15 -0.97 -14.93
N GLY A 176 -11.10 0.19 -15.60
CA GLY A 176 -10.88 0.25 -17.05
C GLY A 176 -9.42 0.05 -17.48
N GLU A 177 -9.16 -0.77 -18.50
CA GLU A 177 -7.81 -0.88 -19.09
C GLU A 177 -7.40 0.48 -19.68
N SER A 178 -6.25 1.01 -19.26
CA SER A 178 -5.74 2.32 -19.67
C SER A 178 -4.25 2.17 -19.93
N ASP A 179 -3.79 2.65 -21.09
CA ASP A 179 -2.37 2.74 -21.42
C ASP A 179 -1.66 3.85 -20.62
N THR A 180 -2.42 4.75 -20.00
CA THR A 180 -1.91 5.79 -19.11
C THR A 180 -1.84 5.27 -17.67
N PRO A 181 -0.72 5.47 -16.96
CA PRO A 181 -0.62 5.17 -15.54
C PRO A 181 -1.73 5.83 -14.73
N LEU A 182 -2.38 5.04 -13.88
CA LEU A 182 -3.36 5.55 -12.90
C LEU A 182 -2.62 5.98 -11.63
N ALA A 183 -3.20 6.97 -10.96
CA ALA A 183 -2.68 7.51 -9.72
C ALA A 183 -3.75 7.48 -8.61
N PRO A 184 -3.38 7.15 -7.36
CA PRO A 184 -4.32 7.10 -6.24
C PRO A 184 -4.90 8.47 -5.86
N TRP A 185 -4.28 9.57 -6.30
CA TRP A 185 -4.74 10.96 -6.12
C TRP A 185 -5.60 11.49 -7.27
N SER A 186 -5.84 10.70 -8.31
CA SER A 186 -6.62 11.13 -9.48
C SER A 186 -8.08 10.68 -9.43
N ALA A 187 -8.52 10.08 -8.33
CA ALA A 187 -9.86 9.54 -8.20
C ALA A 187 -10.32 9.36 -6.75
N ASP A 188 -11.63 9.21 -6.58
CA ASP A 188 -12.25 8.90 -5.30
C ASP A 188 -11.70 7.59 -4.72
N SER A 189 -11.40 7.64 -3.43
CA SER A 189 -10.93 6.50 -2.65
C SER A 189 -12.09 5.81 -1.92
N VAL A 190 -11.83 4.61 -1.43
CA VAL A 190 -12.74 3.90 -0.53
C VAL A 190 -12.04 3.53 0.77
N VAL A 191 -12.77 3.61 1.87
CA VAL A 191 -12.23 3.28 3.19
C VAL A 191 -12.31 1.77 3.44
N ALA A 192 -11.20 1.20 3.91
CA ALA A 192 -11.11 -0.15 4.44
C ALA A 192 -10.91 -0.08 5.96
N SER A 193 -11.61 -0.93 6.70
CA SER A 193 -11.54 -0.95 8.17
C SER A 193 -10.19 -1.49 8.67
N GLY A 194 -9.55 -2.37 7.89
CA GLY A 194 -8.19 -2.85 8.11
C GLY A 194 -8.09 -4.09 9.01
#